data_AF-A0A7K1G5Y2-F1
#
_entry.id   AF-A0A7K1G5Y2-F1
#
_cell.length_a   1.000
_cell.length_b   1.000
_cell.length_c   1.000
_cell.angle_alpha   90.00
_cell.angle_beta   90.00
_cell.angle_gamma   90.00
#
_symmetry.space_group_name_H-M   'P 1'
#
loop_
_entity.id
_entity.type
_entity.pdbx_description
1 polymer ?
#
loop_
_entity_poly.entity_id
_entity_poly.type
_entity_poly.pdbx_seq_one_letter_code
_entity_poly.pdbx_strand_id
1 'polypeptide(L)'
;MKIQAFILLFVLISCQKPKPVIQTKDTASVNKTETINKQENISKIDTISIAEIGEKSTDNYILAYLLDEKMDKDSIVTRKYKLDFYQNKIKTVSSKITINLFQKGSEWSAHYGLGNENDNSSPFIQIDFGYPACDYTQNHYLYHLKNNDLQLVYEWYTMSGSSGSWVEFENSKENPETIYCKTVAFETDDNDENMGTVTHSDSTVFRLIGNKWKSQLLSAKDKNYFEKKMSFDEFQKQ
;
A
#
# COMPACT_ATOMS: atom_id res chain seq x y z
N MET A 1 -60.65 -24.40 38.50
CA MET A 1 -60.44 -23.78 37.17
C MET A 1 -59.08 -23.09 37.22
N LYS A 2 -58.02 -23.74 36.72
CA LYS A 2 -57.46 -23.67 35.34
C LYS A 2 -56.73 -22.34 35.04
N ILE A 3 -55.38 -22.45 34.99
CA ILE A 3 -54.39 -21.80 34.09
C ILE A 3 -54.31 -20.26 34.29
N GLN A 4 -53.19 -19.65 34.65
CA GLN A 4 -52.05 -19.44 33.74
C GLN A 4 -50.76 -19.09 34.48
N ALA A 5 -49.71 -19.81 34.09
CA ALA A 5 -48.33 -19.56 34.46
C ALA A 5 -47.85 -18.23 33.87
N PHE A 6 -47.30 -17.35 34.70
CA PHE A 6 -46.42 -16.28 34.23
C PHE A 6 -44.98 -16.63 34.61
N ILE A 7 -44.32 -17.27 33.64
CA ILE A 7 -42.88 -17.47 33.58
C ILE A 7 -42.26 -16.07 33.39
N LEU A 8 -41.65 -15.55 34.46
CA LEU A 8 -40.85 -14.33 34.40
C LEU A 8 -39.44 -14.70 33.91
N LEU A 9 -39.31 -14.92 32.59
CA LEU A 9 -38.01 -15.08 31.92
C LEU A 9 -37.67 -13.75 31.23
N PHE A 10 -37.24 -12.75 32.00
CA PHE A 10 -36.66 -11.55 31.41
C PHE A 10 -35.22 -11.85 31.00
N VAL A 11 -35.10 -12.08 29.70
CA VAL A 11 -33.89 -12.17 28.89
C VAL A 11 -32.86 -11.13 29.33
N LEU A 12 -31.72 -11.61 29.81
CA LEU A 12 -30.49 -10.84 29.89
C LEU A 12 -30.07 -10.48 28.46
N ILE A 13 -30.53 -9.34 27.95
CA ILE A 13 -29.99 -8.74 26.74
C ILE A 13 -28.60 -8.21 27.11
N SER A 14 -27.63 -9.11 27.10
CA SER A 14 -26.22 -8.78 27.06
C SER A 14 -25.94 -8.08 25.74
N CYS A 15 -25.88 -6.76 25.76
CA CYS A 15 -25.36 -5.95 24.67
C CYS A 15 -23.84 -6.16 24.58
N GLN A 16 -23.42 -7.33 24.09
CA GLN A 16 -22.04 -7.55 23.66
C GLN A 16 -21.83 -6.68 22.42
N LYS A 17 -21.17 -5.53 22.61
CA LYS A 17 -20.55 -4.79 21.50
C LYS A 17 -19.78 -5.81 20.65
N PRO A 18 -19.97 -5.87 19.32
CA PRO A 18 -19.18 -6.76 18.49
C PRO A 18 -17.70 -6.39 18.70
N LYS A 19 -16.92 -7.35 19.21
CA LYS A 19 -15.47 -7.20 19.25
C LYS A 19 -15.01 -7.08 17.81
N PRO A 20 -14.22 -6.04 17.45
CA PRO A 20 -13.65 -5.97 16.12
C PRO A 20 -12.84 -7.24 15.89
N VAL A 21 -13.12 -7.91 14.77
CA VAL A 21 -12.33 -9.06 14.32
C VAL A 21 -10.94 -8.51 14.00
N ILE A 22 -10.01 -8.70 14.93
CA ILE A 22 -8.61 -8.34 14.74
C ILE A 22 -8.05 -9.30 13.69
N GLN A 23 -8.14 -8.93 12.42
CA GLN A 23 -7.29 -9.51 11.39
C GLN A 23 -5.92 -8.83 11.50
N THR A 24 -5.14 -9.20 12.53
CA THR A 24 -3.70 -8.92 12.53
C THR A 24 -3.08 -9.80 11.46
N LYS A 25 -2.88 -9.24 10.27
CA LYS A 25 -2.00 -9.85 9.29
C LYS A 25 -0.59 -9.47 9.73
N ASP A 26 0.18 -10.43 10.22
CA ASP A 26 1.61 -10.20 10.41
C ASP A 26 2.19 -9.92 9.02
N THR A 27 2.60 -8.68 8.77
CA THR A 27 3.31 -8.35 7.53
C THR A 27 4.64 -9.09 7.59
N ALA A 28 4.93 -9.87 6.55
CA ALA A 28 6.09 -10.74 6.52
C ALA A 28 7.37 -9.92 6.71
N SER A 29 8.00 -10.06 7.88
CA SER A 29 9.35 -9.58 8.11
C SER A 29 10.29 -10.43 7.28
N VAL A 30 10.93 -9.82 6.28
CA VAL A 30 11.96 -10.46 5.45
C VAL A 30 13.28 -10.40 6.21
N ASN A 31 13.32 -11.01 7.39
CA ASN A 31 14.56 -11.31 8.08
C ASN A 31 14.90 -12.77 7.84
N LYS A 32 15.47 -13.03 6.66
CA LYS A 32 16.35 -14.17 6.44
C LYS A 32 17.42 -13.74 5.45
N THR A 33 18.65 -13.65 5.94
CA THR A 33 19.85 -13.81 5.14
C THR A 33 19.75 -15.20 4.50
N GLU A 34 19.09 -15.30 3.35
CA GLU A 34 19.12 -16.51 2.54
C GLU A 34 20.54 -16.62 1.99
N THR A 35 21.25 -17.64 2.47
CA THR A 35 22.50 -18.11 1.88
C THR A 35 22.26 -18.32 0.39
N ILE A 36 22.83 -17.44 -0.43
CA ILE A 36 22.72 -17.47 -1.89
C ILE A 36 23.39 -18.77 -2.35
N ASN A 37 22.60 -19.82 -2.57
CA ASN A 37 23.12 -21.09 -3.08
C ASN A 37 22.30 -21.65 -4.25
N LYS A 38 21.65 -20.74 -4.99
CA LYS A 38 21.17 -21.02 -6.34
C LYS A 38 21.45 -19.78 -7.17
N GLN A 39 22.21 -19.94 -8.24
CA GLN A 39 22.45 -18.87 -9.20
C GLN A 39 21.08 -18.45 -9.77
N GLU A 40 20.53 -17.36 -9.25
CA GLU A 40 19.30 -16.77 -9.77
C GLU A 40 19.60 -16.32 -11.21
N ASN A 41 18.81 -16.75 -12.19
CA ASN A 41 18.96 -16.34 -13.59
C ASN A 41 18.51 -14.87 -13.71
N ILE A 42 19.44 -13.95 -13.53
CA ILE A 42 19.21 -12.51 -13.67
C ILE A 42 19.18 -12.18 -15.16
N SER A 43 18.04 -11.69 -15.65
CA SER A 43 17.84 -11.36 -17.07
C SER A 43 17.89 -9.86 -17.37
N LYS A 44 17.51 -9.01 -16.41
CA LYS A 44 17.50 -7.55 -16.53
C LYS A 44 17.72 -6.90 -15.17
N ILE A 45 18.40 -5.75 -15.16
CA ILE A 45 18.65 -4.94 -13.97
C ILE A 45 18.20 -3.52 -14.29
N ASP A 46 17.32 -2.97 -13.45
CA ASP A 46 16.91 -1.58 -13.49
C ASP A 46 17.45 -0.86 -12.24
N THR A 47 17.91 0.39 -12.40
CA THR A 47 18.37 1.24 -11.29
C THR A 47 17.29 2.26 -10.96
N ILE A 48 16.82 2.27 -9.71
CA ILE A 48 15.80 3.17 -9.21
C ILE A 48 16.49 4.13 -8.24
N SER A 49 16.71 5.38 -8.65
CA SER A 49 17.19 6.42 -7.74
C SER A 49 16.09 6.76 -6.75
N ILE A 50 16.43 6.86 -5.47
CA ILE A 50 15.49 7.37 -4.46
C ILE A 50 15.54 8.90 -4.57
N ALA A 51 14.42 9.51 -4.93
CA ALA A 51 14.31 10.96 -5.05
C ALA A 51 14.48 11.59 -3.67
N GLU A 52 15.50 12.43 -3.53
CA GLU A 52 15.65 13.36 -2.42
C GLU A 52 14.99 14.69 -2.86
N ILE A 53 14.52 15.52 -1.94
CA ILE A 53 13.78 16.76 -2.26
C ILE A 53 14.44 17.53 -3.42
N GLY A 54 13.81 17.51 -4.60
CA GLY A 54 14.24 18.22 -5.81
C GLY A 54 15.34 17.56 -6.65
N GLU A 55 16.00 16.49 -6.18
CA GLU A 55 17.14 15.86 -6.89
C GLU A 55 17.14 14.33 -6.76
N LYS A 56 17.58 13.63 -7.81
CA LYS A 56 17.79 12.18 -7.72
C LYS A 56 19.04 11.91 -6.89
N SER A 57 18.92 11.14 -5.80
CA SER A 57 20.08 10.71 -5.04
C SER A 57 21.02 9.88 -5.92
N THR A 58 22.32 10.17 -5.86
CA THR A 58 23.36 9.38 -6.53
C THR A 58 23.97 8.32 -5.60
N ASP A 59 23.68 8.41 -4.30
CA ASP A 59 24.24 7.57 -3.26
C ASP A 59 23.23 6.55 -2.72
N ASN A 60 21.93 6.87 -2.79
CA ASN A 60 20.85 6.01 -2.33
C ASN A 60 20.00 5.55 -3.52
N TYR A 61 19.99 4.24 -3.77
CA TYR A 61 19.30 3.66 -4.92
C TYR A 61 18.87 2.22 -4.65
N ILE A 62 17.96 1.73 -5.48
CA ILE A 62 17.51 0.34 -5.47
C ILE A 62 17.86 -0.29 -6.82
N LEU A 63 18.44 -1.49 -6.80
CA LEU A 63 18.62 -2.30 -8.00
C LEU A 63 17.49 -3.33 -8.08
N ALA A 64 16.69 -3.26 -9.14
CA ALA A 64 15.61 -4.19 -9.41
C ALA A 64 16.07 -5.26 -10.41
N TYR A 65 16.29 -6.47 -9.92
CA TYR A 65 16.69 -7.64 -10.69
C TYR A 65 15.46 -8.43 -11.11
N LEU A 66 15.24 -8.58 -12.42
CA LEU A 66 14.20 -9.48 -12.94
C LEU A 66 14.65 -10.94 -12.71
N LEU A 67 13.87 -11.67 -11.92
CA LEU A 67 14.13 -13.07 -11.57
C LEU A 67 13.37 -14.07 -12.43
N ASP A 68 12.13 -13.72 -12.81
CA ASP A 68 11.20 -14.59 -13.52
C ASP A 68 10.19 -13.73 -14.28
N GLU A 69 9.82 -14.15 -15.48
CA GLU A 69 8.74 -13.56 -16.28
C GLU A 69 7.88 -14.69 -16.82
N LYS A 70 6.56 -14.57 -16.63
CA LYS A 70 5.57 -15.51 -17.13
C LYS A 70 4.44 -14.77 -17.79
N MET A 71 4.00 -15.28 -18.93
CA MET A 71 2.79 -14.84 -19.60
C MET A 71 1.76 -15.96 -19.46
N ASP A 72 0.55 -15.63 -19.03
CA ASP A 72 -0.54 -16.58 -18.99
C ASP A 72 -1.29 -16.67 -20.33
N LYS A 73 -2.38 -17.44 -20.35
CA LYS A 73 -3.19 -17.68 -21.56
C LYS A 73 -3.90 -16.42 -22.05
N ASP A 74 -4.14 -15.46 -21.17
CA ASP A 74 -4.83 -14.21 -21.46
C ASP A 74 -3.83 -13.09 -21.79
N SER A 75 -2.57 -13.46 -22.07
CA SER A 75 -1.45 -12.55 -22.33
C SER A 75 -1.12 -11.63 -21.16
N ILE A 76 -1.55 -11.97 -19.94
CA ILE A 76 -1.19 -11.22 -18.74
C ILE A 76 0.24 -11.60 -18.36
N VAL A 77 1.12 -10.59 -18.33
CA VAL A 77 2.51 -10.76 -17.95
C VAL A 77 2.66 -10.57 -16.44
N THR A 78 3.22 -11.56 -15.77
CA THR A 78 3.62 -11.51 -14.37
C THR A 78 5.14 -11.53 -14.28
N ARG A 79 5.72 -10.58 -13.55
CA ARG A 79 7.17 -10.48 -13.32
C ARG A 79 7.51 -10.56 -11.86
N LYS A 80 8.57 -11.29 -11.53
CA LYS A 80 9.13 -11.35 -10.17
C LYS A 80 10.43 -10.59 -10.14
N TYR A 81 10.56 -9.72 -9.16
CA TYR A 81 11.75 -8.91 -8.97
C TYR A 81 12.38 -9.18 -7.61
N LYS A 82 13.71 -9.05 -7.56
CA LYS A 82 14.45 -8.81 -6.33
C LYS A 82 14.90 -7.37 -6.31
N LEU A 83 14.61 -6.66 -5.22
CA LEU A 83 15.00 -5.30 -4.98
C LEU A 83 16.16 -5.30 -3.99
N ASP A 84 17.35 -4.88 -4.42
CA ASP A 84 18.48 -4.68 -3.53
C ASP A 84 18.59 -3.19 -3.19
N PHE A 85 18.51 -2.88 -1.91
CA PHE A 85 18.57 -1.51 -1.39
C PHE A 85 20.02 -1.14 -1.12
N TYR A 86 20.42 0.02 -1.61
CA TYR A 86 21.74 0.61 -1.39
C TYR A 86 21.57 1.95 -0.69
N GLN A 87 22.27 2.10 0.44
CA GLN A 87 22.43 3.37 1.13
C GLN A 87 23.91 3.74 1.12
N ASN A 88 24.24 4.97 0.73
CA ASN A 88 25.63 5.41 0.56
C ASN A 88 26.45 4.45 -0.31
N LYS A 89 25.86 3.94 -1.40
CA LYS A 89 26.45 2.94 -2.32
C LYS A 89 26.77 1.58 -1.70
N ILE A 90 26.38 1.33 -0.45
CA ILE A 90 26.56 0.05 0.23
C ILE A 90 25.24 -0.71 0.19
N LYS A 91 25.26 -1.95 -0.29
CA LYS A 91 24.08 -2.82 -0.23
C LYS A 91 23.72 -3.08 1.23
N THR A 92 22.52 -2.74 1.64
CA THR A 92 22.04 -2.95 3.01
C THR A 92 21.21 -4.23 3.12
N VAL A 93 20.22 -4.41 2.25
CA VAL A 93 19.19 -5.43 2.39
C VAL A 93 18.48 -5.70 1.05
N SER A 94 17.74 -6.80 0.96
CA SER A 94 17.02 -7.22 -0.23
C SER A 94 15.54 -7.54 0.07
N SER A 95 14.65 -7.26 -0.88
CA SER A 95 13.25 -7.69 -0.87
C SER A 95 12.90 -8.41 -2.18
N LYS A 96 11.85 -9.23 -2.19
CA LYS A 96 11.29 -9.83 -3.41
C LYS A 96 9.85 -9.38 -3.57
N ILE A 97 9.47 -8.96 -4.77
CA ILE A 97 8.10 -8.55 -5.11
C ILE A 97 7.62 -9.26 -6.37
N THR A 98 6.30 -9.32 -6.54
CA THR A 98 5.66 -9.84 -7.74
C THR A 98 4.76 -8.75 -8.32
N ILE A 99 5.03 -8.36 -9.56
CA ILE A 99 4.18 -7.45 -10.32
C ILE A 99 3.29 -8.29 -11.22
N ASN A 100 1.99 -8.21 -10.98
CA ASN A 100 0.97 -8.75 -11.87
C ASN A 100 0.63 -7.69 -12.93
N LEU A 101 0.11 -8.12 -14.10
CA LEU A 101 -0.32 -7.20 -15.16
C LEU A 101 0.78 -6.24 -15.64
N PHE A 102 2.01 -6.73 -15.79
CA PHE A 102 3.11 -5.93 -16.32
C PHE A 102 2.77 -5.39 -17.73
N GLN A 103 2.93 -4.08 -17.91
CA GLN A 103 2.75 -3.41 -19.19
C GLN A 103 4.11 -2.93 -19.73
N LYS A 104 4.37 -3.18 -21.02
CA LYS A 104 5.62 -2.72 -21.65
C LYS A 104 5.65 -1.19 -21.68
N GLY A 105 6.74 -0.62 -21.19
CA GLY A 105 6.89 0.83 -21.02
C GLY A 105 6.57 1.31 -19.60
N SER A 106 6.26 0.41 -18.67
CA SER A 106 6.16 0.75 -17.25
C SER A 106 7.51 1.22 -16.70
N GLU A 107 7.45 2.18 -15.78
CA GLU A 107 8.58 2.85 -15.19
C GLU A 107 8.62 2.64 -13.67
N TRP A 108 9.81 2.82 -13.09
CA TRP A 108 10.03 2.77 -11.65
C TRP A 108 10.24 4.18 -11.09
N SER A 109 9.70 4.44 -9.90
CA SER A 109 10.05 5.58 -9.06
C SER A 109 10.24 5.15 -7.61
N ALA A 110 10.97 5.95 -6.85
CA ALA A 110 11.07 5.79 -5.41
C ALA A 110 11.33 7.14 -4.73
N HIS A 111 10.81 7.31 -3.52
CA HIS A 111 11.04 8.48 -2.66
C HIS A 111 10.97 8.08 -1.19
N TYR A 112 11.49 8.95 -0.32
CA TYR A 112 11.34 8.79 1.12
C TYR A 112 10.05 9.43 1.61
N GLY A 113 9.34 8.80 2.54
CA GLY A 113 8.09 9.34 3.09
C GLY A 113 6.87 8.44 2.93
N LEU A 114 5.70 9.03 3.17
CA LEU A 114 4.40 8.39 3.10
C LEU A 114 3.53 9.09 2.05
N GLY A 115 2.92 8.32 1.15
CA GLY A 115 2.06 8.89 0.12
C GLY A 115 2.84 9.81 -0.82
N ASN A 116 2.35 11.04 -1.03
CA ASN A 116 2.95 12.01 -1.94
C ASN A 116 3.96 12.95 -1.26
N GLU A 117 4.19 12.80 0.04
CA GLU A 117 5.15 13.62 0.78
C GLU A 117 6.55 13.06 0.63
N ASN A 118 7.52 13.91 0.25
CA ASN A 118 8.93 13.54 0.22
C ASN A 118 9.65 14.09 1.46
N ASP A 119 10.19 13.20 2.29
CA ASP A 119 10.95 13.53 3.48
C ASP A 119 12.20 12.66 3.58
N ASN A 120 13.36 13.22 3.25
CA ASN A 120 14.66 12.54 3.27
C ASN A 120 15.04 11.96 4.65
N SER A 121 14.43 12.44 5.74
CA SER A 121 14.67 11.93 7.10
C SER A 121 13.80 10.72 7.45
N SER A 122 12.78 10.44 6.62
CA SER A 122 11.82 9.39 6.87
C SER A 122 12.46 8.01 6.76
N PRO A 123 12.18 7.10 7.71
CA PRO A 123 12.58 5.69 7.60
C PRO A 123 11.72 4.94 6.57
N PHE A 124 10.73 5.59 5.96
CA PHE A 124 9.88 4.99 4.95
C PHE A 124 10.41 5.25 3.55
N ILE A 125 10.37 4.21 2.72
CA ILE A 125 10.70 4.29 1.30
C ILE A 125 9.48 3.78 0.55
N GLN A 126 8.87 4.64 -0.26
CA GLN A 126 7.85 4.24 -1.21
C GLN A 126 8.50 3.93 -2.54
N ILE A 127 8.13 2.81 -3.14
CA ILE A 127 8.54 2.41 -4.48
C ILE A 127 7.29 2.26 -5.32
N ASP A 128 7.26 2.93 -6.47
CA ASP A 128 6.15 2.84 -7.40
C ASP A 128 6.60 2.18 -8.70
N PHE A 129 5.68 1.41 -9.28
CA PHE A 129 5.85 0.78 -10.57
C PHE A 129 4.56 0.91 -11.36
N GLY A 130 4.59 1.63 -12.48
CA GLY A 130 3.38 1.89 -13.24
C GLY A 130 3.62 2.31 -14.67
N TYR A 131 2.54 2.36 -15.44
CA TYR A 131 2.57 2.69 -16.86
C TYR A 131 2.03 4.10 -17.08
N PRO A 132 2.82 5.02 -17.69
CA PRO A 132 2.35 6.34 -18.04
C PRO A 132 1.36 6.27 -19.22
N ALA A 133 0.07 6.36 -18.92
CA ALA A 133 -1.03 6.44 -19.89
C ALA A 133 -2.05 7.53 -19.50
N CYS A 134 -3.17 7.62 -20.23
CA CYS A 134 -4.25 8.57 -19.93
C CYS A 134 -4.83 8.36 -18.53
N ASP A 135 -4.96 7.09 -18.11
CA ASP A 135 -5.20 6.72 -16.72
C ASP A 135 -3.93 6.05 -16.18
N TYR A 136 -3.23 6.72 -15.26
CA TYR A 136 -1.97 6.20 -14.75
C TYR A 136 -2.28 5.11 -13.72
N THR A 137 -1.84 3.90 -13.99
CA THR A 137 -1.99 2.79 -13.04
C THR A 137 -0.66 2.45 -12.41
N GLN A 138 -0.62 2.35 -11.09
CA GLN A 138 0.60 2.13 -10.32
C GLN A 138 0.39 1.05 -9.27
N ASN A 139 1.37 0.16 -9.15
CA ASN A 139 1.58 -0.63 -7.96
C ASN A 139 2.52 0.15 -7.04
N HIS A 140 2.21 0.17 -5.76
CA HIS A 140 3.00 0.86 -4.75
C HIS A 140 3.42 -0.11 -3.66
N TYR A 141 4.64 0.06 -3.19
CA TYR A 141 5.24 -0.74 -2.13
C TYR A 141 5.82 0.23 -1.09
N LEU A 142 5.23 0.24 0.10
CA LEU A 142 5.73 1.02 1.23
C LEU A 142 6.64 0.15 2.08
N TYR A 143 7.92 0.48 2.11
CA TYR A 143 8.91 -0.14 2.95
C TYR A 143 9.23 0.72 4.17
N HIS A 144 9.57 0.08 5.27
CA HIS A 144 10.22 0.70 6.42
C HIS A 144 11.64 0.14 6.53
N LEU A 145 12.64 1.00 6.41
CA LEU A 145 14.06 0.68 6.49
C LEU A 145 14.68 1.37 7.71
N LYS A 146 15.08 0.58 8.71
CA LYS A 146 15.74 1.11 9.92
C LYS A 146 16.82 0.15 10.39
N ASN A 147 18.03 0.67 10.62
CA ASN A 147 19.18 -0.13 11.07
C ASN A 147 19.48 -1.36 10.18
N ASN A 148 19.39 -1.21 8.85
CA ASN A 148 19.50 -2.28 7.86
C ASN A 148 18.43 -3.39 7.95
N ASP A 149 17.40 -3.23 8.79
CA ASP A 149 16.21 -4.08 8.79
C ASP A 149 15.16 -3.49 7.85
N LEU A 150 14.70 -4.29 6.89
CA LEU A 150 13.72 -3.90 5.89
C LEU A 150 12.44 -4.68 6.09
N GLN A 151 11.34 -3.94 6.18
CA GLN A 151 10.01 -4.51 6.19
C GLN A 151 9.16 -3.90 5.09
N LEU A 152 8.55 -4.74 4.26
CA LEU A 152 7.42 -4.32 3.44
C LEU A 152 6.23 -4.10 4.39
N VAL A 153 5.75 -2.88 4.50
CA VAL A 153 4.69 -2.47 5.44
C VAL A 153 3.32 -2.57 4.78
N TYR A 154 3.23 -2.11 3.52
CA TYR A 154 1.98 -2.06 2.80
C TYR A 154 2.20 -2.12 1.28
N GLU A 155 1.22 -2.70 0.59
CA GLU A 155 1.17 -2.81 -0.86
C GLU A 155 -0.23 -2.38 -1.31
N TRP A 156 -0.31 -1.50 -2.31
CA TRP A 156 -1.58 -1.08 -2.87
C TRP A 156 -1.46 -0.78 -4.35
N TYR A 157 -2.61 -0.62 -4.98
CA TYR A 157 -2.74 -0.26 -6.38
C TYR A 157 -3.49 1.06 -6.47
N THR A 158 -3.07 1.93 -7.39
CA THR A 158 -3.79 3.15 -7.73
C THR A 158 -4.10 3.20 -9.20
N MET A 159 -5.17 3.93 -9.49
CA MET A 159 -5.58 4.31 -10.83
C MET A 159 -5.88 5.81 -10.75
N SER A 160 -5.09 6.63 -11.43
CA SER A 160 -5.36 8.05 -11.57
C SER A 160 -6.04 8.33 -12.91
N GLY A 161 -6.84 9.38 -12.96
CA GLY A 161 -7.72 9.72 -14.07
C GLY A 161 -8.79 10.71 -13.61
N SER A 162 -9.75 11.05 -14.48
CA SER A 162 -10.95 11.80 -14.07
C SER A 162 -11.79 11.03 -13.05
N SER A 163 -11.79 9.70 -13.19
CA SER A 163 -12.19 8.75 -12.16
C SER A 163 -10.98 7.93 -11.73
N GLY A 164 -10.82 7.69 -10.43
CA GLY A 164 -9.63 7.04 -9.92
C GLY A 164 -9.72 6.62 -8.47
N SER A 165 -8.72 5.88 -8.01
CA SER A 165 -8.56 5.50 -6.62
C SER A 165 -7.11 5.58 -6.18
N TRP A 166 -6.89 6.06 -4.95
CA TRP A 166 -5.57 6.15 -4.31
C TRP A 166 -5.66 5.90 -2.82
N VAL A 167 -4.50 5.79 -2.19
CA VAL A 167 -4.38 5.68 -0.74
C VAL A 167 -3.93 7.01 -0.18
N GLU A 168 -4.68 7.52 0.78
CA GLU A 168 -4.28 8.67 1.59
C GLU A 168 -3.71 8.18 2.91
N PHE A 169 -2.50 8.63 3.22
CA PHE A 169 -1.89 8.43 4.53
C PHE A 169 -2.18 9.61 5.43
N GLU A 170 -2.50 9.33 6.69
CA GLU A 170 -2.66 10.32 7.75
C GLU A 170 -1.55 10.13 8.79
N ASN A 171 -1.16 11.24 9.44
CA ASN A 171 -0.14 11.32 10.48
C ASN A 171 1.30 11.14 9.97
N SER A 172 1.73 11.99 9.03
CA SER A 172 3.08 12.06 8.45
C SER A 172 4.14 12.73 9.33
N LYS A 173 3.98 12.68 10.66
CA LYS A 173 5.00 13.22 11.58
C LYS A 173 6.34 12.51 11.36
N GLU A 174 7.42 13.21 11.61
CA GLU A 174 8.79 12.67 11.62
C GLU A 174 8.86 11.49 12.62
N ASN A 175 8.99 10.26 12.12
CA ASN A 175 8.97 8.99 12.87
C ASN A 175 7.68 8.65 13.66
N PRO A 176 6.57 8.33 12.97
CA PRO A 176 5.35 7.94 13.65
C PRO A 176 5.49 6.52 14.23
N GLU A 177 4.91 6.28 15.43
CA GLU A 177 4.69 4.92 15.94
C GLU A 177 3.37 4.32 15.42
N THR A 178 2.51 5.17 14.85
CA THR A 178 1.22 4.79 14.29
C THR A 178 0.91 5.62 13.05
N ILE A 179 0.55 4.93 11.97
CA ILE A 179 0.14 5.51 10.69
C ILE A 179 -1.28 5.04 10.40
N TYR A 180 -2.08 5.90 9.80
CA TYR A 180 -3.39 5.52 9.29
C TYR A 180 -3.39 5.70 7.78
N CYS A 181 -4.14 4.86 7.08
CA CYS A 181 -4.48 5.15 5.71
C CYS A 181 -5.93 4.79 5.41
N LYS A 182 -6.43 5.33 4.31
CA LYS A 182 -7.70 4.95 3.70
C LYS A 182 -7.56 4.93 2.19
N THR A 183 -8.32 4.08 1.52
CA THR A 183 -8.51 4.20 0.08
C THR A 183 -9.56 5.27 -0.16
N VAL A 184 -9.24 6.21 -1.04
CA VAL A 184 -10.14 7.24 -1.56
C VAL A 184 -10.35 6.94 -3.03
N ALA A 185 -11.61 6.98 -3.48
CA ALA A 185 -11.94 6.92 -4.89
C ALA A 185 -12.90 8.05 -5.26
N PHE A 186 -12.74 8.54 -6.47
CA PHE A 186 -13.66 9.49 -7.10
C PHE A 186 -14.15 8.89 -8.40
N GLU A 187 -15.47 8.87 -8.59
CA GLU A 187 -16.11 8.36 -9.78
C GLU A 187 -17.02 9.44 -10.37
N THR A 188 -16.74 9.86 -11.60
CA THR A 188 -17.50 10.89 -12.33
C THR A 188 -18.92 10.41 -12.61
N ASP A 189 -19.90 11.30 -12.53
CA ASP A 189 -21.29 10.99 -12.88
C ASP A 189 -21.44 10.90 -14.41
N ASP A 190 -22.05 9.82 -14.88
CA ASP A 190 -22.35 9.60 -16.31
C ASP A 190 -23.20 10.74 -16.93
N ASN A 191 -23.99 11.44 -16.12
CA ASN A 191 -24.91 12.49 -16.59
C ASN A 191 -24.36 13.91 -16.40
N ASP A 192 -23.29 14.10 -15.63
CA ASP A 192 -22.69 15.39 -15.37
C ASP A 192 -21.20 15.24 -15.04
N GLU A 193 -20.35 15.50 -16.03
CA GLU A 193 -18.90 15.39 -15.94
C GLU A 193 -18.28 16.30 -14.85
N ASN A 194 -19.01 17.32 -14.37
CA ASN A 194 -18.54 18.20 -13.30
C ASN A 194 -18.82 17.65 -11.90
N MET A 195 -19.66 16.62 -11.81
CA MET A 195 -20.08 15.97 -10.58
C MET A 195 -19.51 14.57 -10.50
N GLY A 196 -19.33 14.09 -9.27
CA GLY A 196 -18.95 12.72 -9.03
C GLY A 196 -19.24 12.31 -7.61
N THR A 197 -18.89 11.07 -7.32
CA THR A 197 -19.06 10.46 -6.00
C THR A 197 -17.68 10.16 -5.44
N VAL A 198 -17.34 10.82 -4.31
CA VAL A 198 -16.18 10.43 -3.52
C VAL A 198 -16.58 9.32 -2.56
N THR A 199 -15.75 8.29 -2.45
CA THR A 199 -15.94 7.17 -1.53
C THR A 199 -14.67 6.91 -0.74
N HIS A 200 -14.82 6.46 0.51
CA HIS A 200 -13.71 5.96 1.30
C HIS A 200 -13.93 4.50 1.68
N SER A 201 -12.88 3.68 1.51
CA SER A 201 -12.85 2.28 1.88
C SER A 201 -11.54 1.92 2.58
N ASP A 202 -11.46 0.68 3.07
CA ASP A 202 -10.22 0.02 3.52
C ASP A 202 -9.38 0.80 4.54
N SER A 203 -10.04 1.57 5.41
CA SER A 203 -9.38 2.28 6.51
C SER A 203 -8.54 1.29 7.31
N THR A 204 -7.23 1.55 7.39
CA THR A 204 -6.22 0.66 7.97
C THR A 204 -5.35 1.45 8.93
N VAL A 205 -5.05 0.86 10.08
CA VAL A 205 -4.05 1.38 11.01
C VAL A 205 -2.81 0.49 11.00
N PHE A 206 -1.64 1.12 10.97
CA PHE A 206 -0.34 0.48 11.11
C PHE A 206 0.27 0.91 12.43
N ARG A 207 0.79 -0.03 13.21
CA ARG A 207 1.45 0.24 14.49
C ARG A 207 2.80 -0.44 14.54
N LEU A 208 3.81 0.28 15.03
CA LEU A 208 5.10 -0.31 15.35
C LEU A 208 4.99 -1.05 16.69
N ILE A 209 5.08 -2.38 16.67
CA ILE A 209 5.04 -3.22 17.87
C ILE A 209 6.38 -3.95 17.99
N GLY A 210 7.20 -3.50 18.94
CA GLY A 210 8.61 -3.87 18.98
C GLY A 210 9.34 -3.27 17.78
N ASN A 211 10.00 -4.12 16.97
CA ASN A 211 10.70 -3.69 15.75
C ASN A 211 9.95 -4.00 14.46
N LYS A 212 8.65 -4.34 14.54
CA LYS A 212 7.84 -4.71 13.36
C LYS A 212 6.57 -3.90 13.27
N TRP A 213 6.31 -3.37 12.09
CA TRP A 213 5.04 -2.80 11.73
C TRP A 213 3.97 -3.88 11.60
N LYS A 214 2.80 -3.64 12.16
CA LYS A 214 1.63 -4.51 12.02
C LYS A 214 0.46 -3.69 11.55
N SER A 215 -0.31 -4.24 10.62
CA SER A 215 -1.53 -3.61 10.12
C SER A 215 -2.79 -4.22 10.74
N GLN A 216 -3.82 -3.40 10.83
CA GLN A 216 -5.17 -3.81 11.21
C GLN A 216 -6.17 -3.01 10.39
N LEU A 217 -7.04 -3.72 9.66
CA LEU A 217 -8.17 -3.11 8.99
C LEU A 217 -9.20 -2.63 10.03
N LEU A 218 -9.65 -1.39 9.92
CA LEU A 218 -10.63 -0.75 10.79
C LEU A 218 -12.04 -0.76 10.18
N SER A 219 -12.13 -0.86 8.86
CA SER A 219 -13.39 -0.95 8.10
C SER A 219 -13.61 -2.35 7.54
N ALA A 220 -14.78 -2.59 6.93
CA ALA A 220 -15.00 -3.83 6.20
C ALA A 220 -14.24 -3.76 4.87
N LYS A 221 -13.46 -4.81 4.58
CA LYS A 221 -12.64 -4.88 3.36
C LYS A 221 -13.48 -4.70 2.10
N ASP A 222 -12.98 -3.89 1.17
CA ASP A 222 -13.59 -3.61 -0.11
C ASP A 222 -15.03 -3.05 0.00
N LYS A 223 -15.36 -2.40 1.13
CA LYS A 223 -16.66 -1.74 1.35
C LYS A 223 -16.51 -0.28 1.71
N ASN A 224 -17.29 0.54 1.02
CA ASN A 224 -17.40 1.97 1.31
C ASN A 224 -18.06 2.17 2.67
N TYR A 225 -17.39 2.93 3.54
CA TYR A 225 -17.95 3.38 4.82
C TYR A 225 -18.28 4.88 4.81
N PHE A 226 -17.87 5.58 3.75
CA PHE A 226 -18.20 6.96 3.45
C PHE A 226 -18.48 7.10 1.96
N GLU A 227 -19.48 7.89 1.63
CA GLU A 227 -19.87 8.24 0.26
C GLU A 227 -20.45 9.64 0.25
N LYS A 228 -20.05 10.46 -0.71
CA LYS A 228 -20.57 11.82 -0.88
C LYS A 228 -20.56 12.22 -2.34
N LYS A 229 -21.69 12.72 -2.84
CA LYS A 229 -21.76 13.40 -4.13
C LYS A 229 -21.26 14.83 -4.02
N MET A 230 -20.36 15.25 -4.90
CA MET A 230 -19.80 16.60 -4.93
C MET A 230 -19.22 16.94 -6.30
N SER A 231 -18.87 18.22 -6.52
CA SER A 231 -18.21 18.60 -7.77
C SER A 231 -16.72 18.22 -7.77
N PHE A 232 -16.15 18.04 -8.96
CA PHE A 232 -14.71 17.81 -9.11
C PHE A 232 -13.87 18.95 -8.51
N ASP A 233 -14.30 20.20 -8.69
CA ASP A 233 -13.63 21.37 -8.12
C ASP A 233 -13.66 21.39 -6.58
N GLU A 234 -14.76 20.97 -5.95
CA GLU A 234 -14.82 20.83 -4.50
C GLU A 234 -13.95 19.68 -4.02
N PHE A 235 -13.83 18.63 -4.82
CA PHE A 235 -13.03 17.47 -4.50
C PHE A 235 -11.53 17.79 -4.53
N GLN A 236 -11.04 18.51 -5.55
CA GLN A 236 -9.64 18.92 -5.67
C GLN A 236 -9.18 19.93 -4.61
N LYS A 237 -10.10 20.53 -3.84
CA LYS A 237 -9.80 21.49 -2.77
C LYS A 237 -9.63 20.87 -1.39
N GLN A 238 -9.84 19.55 -1.26
CA GLN A 238 -9.72 18.83 0.02
C GLN A 238 -8.28 18.62 0.45
#